data_AF-A0A7J8C1L5-F1
#
_entry.id   AF-A0A7J8C1L5-F1
#
_cell.length_a   1.000
_cell.length_b   1.000
_cell.length_c   1.000
_cell.angle_alpha   90.00
_cell.angle_beta   90.00
_cell.angle_gamma   90.00
#
_symmetry.space_group_name_H-M   'P 1'
#
loop_
_entity.id
_entity.type
_entity.pdbx_description
1 polymer ?
#
loop_
_entity_poly.entity_id
_entity_poly.type
_entity_poly.pdbx_seq_one_letter_code
_entity_poly.pdbx_strand_id
1 'polypeptide(L)'
;MRKLAFRYRRVKEIYNTYKNNVGGLLGPAKREAWLQLRAEIEALTDSWLTLALKALTLIHSRTNCVNILVTTTQLIPALAKVLLYGLGIVFPIENIYSATKIGKESCFERIVQRFGRKVVYVVIGDGVEEEQAAKKHAMPFWRVSSHSDLMALHHALELEYL
;
A
#
# COMPACT_ATOMS: atom_id res chain seq x y z
N MET A 1 -8.23 -25.97 10.53
CA MET A 1 -7.88 -25.13 9.36
C MET A 1 -9.07 -24.56 8.58
N ARG A 2 -10.17 -25.31 8.33
CA ARG A 2 -11.33 -24.83 7.52
C ARG A 2 -11.97 -23.50 7.98
N LYS A 3 -12.20 -23.33 9.29
CA LYS A 3 -12.78 -22.09 9.85
C LYS A 3 -11.89 -20.86 9.63
N LEU A 4 -10.56 -21.05 9.64
CA LEU A 4 -9.59 -19.97 9.44
C LEU A 4 -9.61 -19.49 7.98
N ALA A 5 -9.54 -20.43 7.02
CA ALA A 5 -9.63 -20.11 5.60
C ALA A 5 -10.94 -19.40 5.25
N PHE A 6 -12.06 -19.84 5.85
CA PHE A 6 -13.35 -19.19 5.68
C PHE A 6 -13.34 -17.71 6.14
N ARG A 7 -12.75 -17.42 7.30
CA ARG A 7 -12.62 -16.05 7.81
C ARG A 7 -11.83 -15.16 6.86
N TYR A 8 -10.67 -15.62 6.37
CA TYR A 8 -9.86 -14.83 5.43
C TYR A 8 -10.54 -14.65 4.07
N ARG A 9 -11.27 -15.66 3.57
CA ARG A 9 -12.09 -15.50 2.37
C ARG A 9 -13.18 -14.45 2.57
N ARG A 10 -13.85 -14.45 3.73
CA ARG A 10 -14.86 -13.44 4.05
C ARG A 10 -14.25 -12.04 4.17
N VAL A 11 -13.07 -11.91 4.78
CA VAL A 11 -12.33 -10.64 4.83
C VAL A 11 -12.03 -10.14 3.42
N LYS A 12 -11.61 -11.03 2.51
CA LYS A 12 -11.36 -10.70 1.11
C LYS A 12 -12.62 -10.20 0.39
N GLU A 13 -13.76 -10.86 0.59
CA GLU A 13 -15.05 -10.40 0.07
C GLU A 13 -15.38 -8.99 0.59
N ILE A 14 -15.30 -8.77 1.90
CA ILE A 14 -15.58 -7.46 2.51
C ILE A 14 -14.67 -6.38 1.92
N TYR A 15 -13.36 -6.63 1.84
CA TYR A 15 -12.42 -5.68 1.25
C TYR A 15 -12.80 -5.33 -0.19
N ASN A 16 -13.06 -6.33 -1.03
CA ASN A 16 -13.37 -6.10 -2.44
C ASN A 16 -14.73 -5.41 -2.63
N THR A 17 -15.73 -5.72 -1.80
CA THR A 17 -17.05 -5.05 -1.84
C THR A 17 -16.97 -3.59 -1.41
N TYR A 18 -16.11 -3.26 -0.45
CA TYR A 18 -16.12 -1.94 0.20
C TYR A 18 -14.90 -1.06 -0.07
N LYS A 19 -13.90 -1.51 -0.84
CA LYS A 19 -12.69 -0.71 -1.15
C LYS A 19 -12.96 0.65 -1.81
N ASN A 20 -14.10 0.79 -2.48
CA ASN A 20 -14.59 2.05 -3.07
C ASN A 20 -15.81 2.62 -2.34
N ASN A 21 -16.28 1.99 -1.25
CA ASN A 21 -17.45 2.40 -0.48
C ASN A 21 -17.25 2.15 1.03
N VAL A 22 -16.13 2.63 1.57
CA VAL A 22 -15.78 2.43 2.98
C VAL A 22 -16.82 3.06 3.92
N GLY A 23 -17.43 4.18 3.52
CA GLY A 23 -18.53 4.78 4.26
C GLY A 23 -19.75 3.85 4.42
N GLY A 24 -20.06 3.04 3.41
CA GLY A 24 -21.11 2.01 3.50
C GLY A 24 -20.76 0.88 4.47
N LEU A 25 -19.47 0.50 4.57
CA LEU A 25 -19.00 -0.49 5.54
C LEU A 25 -19.08 0.02 6.98
N LEU A 26 -18.74 1.30 7.20
CA LEU A 26 -18.72 1.91 8.52
C LEU A 26 -20.13 2.22 9.06
N GLY A 27 -21.08 2.49 8.16
CA GLY A 27 -22.41 2.98 8.50
C GLY A 27 -22.43 4.50 8.73
N PRO A 28 -23.62 5.13 8.73
CA PRO A 28 -23.77 6.59 8.64
C PRO A 28 -23.07 7.37 9.76
N ALA A 29 -23.31 7.00 11.03
CA ALA A 29 -22.72 7.72 12.16
C ALA A 29 -21.17 7.68 12.17
N LYS A 30 -20.57 6.53 11.86
CA LYS A 30 -19.10 6.41 11.81
C LYS A 30 -18.50 7.01 10.54
N ARG A 31 -19.26 7.03 9.44
CA ARG A 31 -18.83 7.65 8.18
C ARG A 31 -18.57 9.14 8.35
N GLU A 32 -19.46 9.87 9.00
CA GLU A 32 -19.31 11.32 9.19
C GLU A 32 -18.07 11.64 10.03
N ALA A 33 -17.92 10.99 11.18
CA ALA A 33 -16.73 11.13 12.03
C ALA A 33 -15.44 10.74 11.29
N TRP A 34 -15.48 9.69 10.47
CA TRP A 34 -14.33 9.27 9.66
C TRP A 34 -13.97 10.32 8.60
N LEU A 35 -14.94 10.90 7.89
CA LEU A 35 -14.69 11.93 6.90
C LEU A 35 -14.12 13.20 7.52
N GLN A 36 -14.64 13.62 8.68
CA GLN A 36 -14.11 14.75 9.43
C GLN A 36 -12.66 14.50 9.85
N LEU A 37 -12.38 13.36 10.48
CA LEU A 37 -11.02 13.00 10.90
C LEU A 37 -10.05 12.95 9.71
N ARG A 38 -10.51 12.48 8.55
CA ARG A 38 -9.71 12.44 7.33
C ARG A 38 -9.37 13.84 6.82
N ALA A 39 -10.30 14.78 6.87
CA ALA A 39 -10.06 16.17 6.50
C ALA A 39 -9.05 16.83 7.46
N GLU A 40 -9.18 16.59 8.76
CA GLU A 40 -8.26 17.10 9.79
C GLU A 40 -6.83 16.53 9.60
N ILE A 41 -6.71 15.23 9.31
CA ILE A 41 -5.41 14.60 8.99
C ILE A 41 -4.79 15.19 7.74
N GLU A 42 -5.54 15.38 6.65
CA GLU A 42 -5.01 15.99 5.42
C GLU A 42 -4.51 17.42 5.67
N ALA A 43 -5.25 18.21 6.46
CA ALA A 43 -4.83 19.56 6.84
C ALA A 43 -3.56 19.54 7.71
N LEU A 44 -3.51 18.67 8.72
CA LEU A 44 -2.38 18.57 9.63
C LEU A 44 -1.09 18.04 8.98
N THR A 45 -1.24 17.22 7.94
CA THR A 45 -0.11 16.57 7.24
C THR A 45 0.27 17.28 5.95
N ASP A 46 -0.22 18.49 5.72
CA ASP A 46 0.00 19.27 4.49
C ASP A 46 -0.23 18.41 3.23
N SER A 47 -1.35 17.68 3.21
CA SER A 47 -1.75 16.82 2.07
C SER A 47 -0.77 15.68 1.74
N TRP A 48 -0.04 15.15 2.72
CA TRP A 48 0.92 14.04 2.52
C TRP A 48 0.32 12.86 1.74
N LEU A 49 -0.86 12.38 2.16
CA LEU A 49 -1.49 11.25 1.51
C LEU A 49 -1.98 11.60 0.11
N THR A 50 -2.51 12.80 -0.10
CA THR A 50 -2.87 13.29 -1.44
C THR A 50 -1.65 13.26 -2.37
N LEU A 51 -0.46 13.66 -1.92
CA LEU A 51 0.77 13.55 -2.71
C LEU A 51 1.14 12.09 -3.00
N ALA A 52 1.12 11.22 -1.99
CA ALA A 52 1.41 9.79 -2.18
C ALA A 52 0.42 9.12 -3.16
N LEU A 53 -0.87 9.50 -3.09
CA LEU A 53 -1.92 9.00 -3.97
C LEU A 53 -1.71 9.38 -5.43
N LYS A 54 -1.09 10.52 -5.74
CA LYS A 54 -0.75 10.88 -7.11
C LYS A 54 0.17 9.83 -7.75
N ALA A 55 1.27 9.50 -7.06
CA ALA A 55 2.21 8.46 -7.52
C ALA A 55 1.54 7.07 -7.62
N LEU A 56 0.81 6.66 -6.58
CA LEU A 56 0.12 5.37 -6.56
C LEU A 56 -0.93 5.23 -7.65
N THR A 57 -1.69 6.30 -7.93
CA THR A 57 -2.73 6.31 -8.97
C THR A 57 -2.11 6.27 -10.36
N LEU A 58 -1.01 7.01 -10.58
CA LEU A 58 -0.27 6.97 -11.85
C LEU A 58 0.26 5.56 -12.12
N ILE A 59 0.90 4.93 -11.13
CA ILE A 59 1.34 3.52 -11.22
C ILE A 59 0.15 2.60 -11.53
N HIS A 60 -0.99 2.79 -10.84
CA HIS A 60 -2.17 1.97 -11.03
C HIS A 60 -2.79 2.10 -12.43
N SER A 61 -2.63 3.27 -13.08
CA SER A 61 -3.15 3.52 -14.43
C SER A 61 -2.30 2.90 -15.54
N ARG A 62 -1.03 2.55 -15.26
CA ARG A 62 -0.10 1.96 -16.24
C ARG A 62 -0.30 0.46 -16.37
N THR A 63 -0.35 -0.04 -17.59
CA THR A 63 -0.61 -1.47 -17.88
C THR A 63 0.52 -2.41 -17.42
N ASN A 64 1.75 -1.91 -17.33
CA ASN A 64 2.94 -2.71 -17.02
C ASN A 64 3.49 -2.46 -15.60
N CYS A 65 2.76 -1.71 -14.77
CA CYS A 65 3.17 -1.40 -13.41
C CYS A 65 2.17 -1.96 -12.39
N VAL A 66 2.65 -2.33 -11.21
CA VAL A 66 1.83 -2.93 -10.16
C VAL A 66 2.22 -2.36 -8.81
N ASN A 67 1.23 -1.87 -8.06
CA ASN A 67 1.41 -1.51 -6.66
C ASN A 67 1.38 -2.76 -5.76
N ILE A 68 2.37 -2.87 -4.87
CA ILE A 68 2.47 -3.90 -3.83
C ILE A 68 2.76 -3.22 -2.49
N LEU A 69 2.03 -3.60 -1.45
CA LEU A 69 2.23 -3.08 -0.10
C LEU A 69 2.88 -4.15 0.77
N VAL A 70 3.99 -3.81 1.41
CA VAL A 70 4.63 -4.62 2.45
C VAL A 70 4.66 -3.82 3.74
N THR A 71 4.04 -4.33 4.81
CA THR A 71 3.93 -3.60 6.09
C THR A 71 4.24 -4.49 7.29
N THR A 72 4.85 -3.92 8.33
CA THR A 72 5.07 -4.59 9.63
C THR A 72 3.79 -4.68 10.48
N THR A 73 2.69 -4.06 10.05
CA THR A 73 1.37 -4.19 10.70
C THR A 73 0.79 -5.58 10.44
N GLN A 74 0.13 -6.18 11.44
CA GLN A 74 -0.60 -7.44 11.27
C GLN A 74 -1.63 -7.32 10.14
N LEU A 75 -1.86 -8.40 9.38
CA LEU A 75 -2.64 -8.35 8.14
C LEU A 75 -4.05 -7.73 8.32
N ILE A 76 -4.83 -8.16 9.32
CA ILE A 76 -6.20 -7.65 9.48
C ILE A 76 -6.23 -6.13 9.79
N PRO A 77 -5.48 -5.61 10.78
CA PRO A 77 -5.36 -4.16 10.97
C PRO A 77 -4.76 -3.42 9.77
N ALA A 78 -3.83 -4.02 9.02
CA ALA A 78 -3.28 -3.42 7.82
C ALA A 78 -4.35 -3.20 6.74
N LEU A 79 -5.21 -4.20 6.50
CA LEU A 79 -6.34 -4.07 5.57
C LEU A 79 -7.33 -2.99 6.02
N ALA A 80 -7.59 -2.89 7.33
CA ALA A 80 -8.42 -1.82 7.87
C ALA A 80 -7.80 -0.44 7.63
N LYS A 81 -6.49 -0.27 7.87
CA LYS A 81 -5.76 0.98 7.54
C LYS A 81 -5.87 1.31 6.05
N VAL A 82 -5.63 0.35 5.17
CA VAL A 82 -5.72 0.56 3.71
C VAL A 82 -7.12 1.05 3.30
N LEU A 83 -8.18 0.45 3.83
CA LEU A 83 -9.55 0.90 3.58
C LEU A 83 -9.80 2.31 4.14
N LEU A 84 -9.51 2.52 5.42
CA LEU A 84 -9.76 3.80 6.10
C LEU A 84 -8.95 4.95 5.51
N TYR A 85 -7.80 4.65 4.89
CA TYR A 85 -6.97 5.63 4.21
C TYR A 85 -7.31 5.82 2.73
N GLY A 86 -8.35 5.15 2.21
CA GLY A 86 -8.77 5.28 0.81
C GLY A 86 -7.82 4.62 -0.20
N LEU A 87 -6.92 3.75 0.28
CA LEU A 87 -5.90 3.09 -0.53
C LEU A 87 -6.41 1.79 -1.19
N GLY A 88 -7.63 1.37 -0.87
CA GLY A 88 -8.19 0.09 -1.30
C GLY A 88 -8.31 -0.09 -2.81
N ILE A 89 -8.45 1.01 -3.56
CA ILE A 89 -8.55 0.99 -5.02
C ILE A 89 -7.19 0.65 -5.66
N VAL A 90 -6.13 1.30 -5.18
CA VAL A 90 -4.78 1.19 -5.76
C VAL A 90 -4.01 -0.04 -5.29
N PHE A 91 -4.41 -0.67 -4.18
CA PHE A 91 -3.84 -1.94 -3.70
C PHE A 91 -4.87 -3.08 -3.76
N PRO A 92 -4.77 -3.98 -4.75
CA PRO A 92 -5.46 -5.27 -4.69
C PRO A 92 -5.10 -6.01 -3.39
N ILE A 93 -6.07 -6.67 -2.76
CA ILE A 93 -5.85 -7.36 -1.47
C ILE A 93 -4.79 -8.47 -1.56
N GLU A 94 -4.65 -9.09 -2.74
CA GLU A 94 -3.62 -10.09 -3.02
C GLU A 94 -2.21 -9.50 -3.03
N ASN A 95 -2.08 -8.18 -3.15
CA ASN A 95 -0.81 -7.47 -3.22
C ASN A 95 -0.44 -6.82 -1.87
N ILE A 96 -1.12 -7.19 -0.78
CA ILE A 96 -0.82 -6.69 0.58
C ILE A 96 -0.18 -7.80 1.39
N TYR A 97 1.07 -7.59 1.79
CA TYR A 97 1.89 -8.53 2.54
C TYR A 97 2.15 -7.99 3.96
N SER A 98 1.88 -8.82 4.96
CA SER A 98 2.21 -8.52 6.35
C SER A 98 3.54 -9.17 6.72
N ALA A 99 4.53 -8.32 7.00
CA ALA A 99 5.87 -8.69 7.41
C ALA A 99 6.00 -8.96 8.91
N THR A 100 4.94 -8.77 9.71
CA THR A 100 4.98 -8.81 11.19
C THR A 100 5.67 -10.05 11.76
N LYS A 101 5.55 -11.21 11.09
CA LYS A 101 6.15 -12.47 11.56
C LYS A 101 7.41 -12.90 10.83
N ILE A 102 7.56 -12.52 9.56
CA ILE A 102 8.58 -13.06 8.67
C ILE A 102 9.62 -12.03 8.21
N GLY A 103 9.41 -10.75 8.54
CA GLY A 103 10.25 -9.63 8.10
C GLY A 103 10.00 -9.23 6.63
N LYS A 104 10.44 -8.02 6.26
CA LYS A 104 10.26 -7.50 4.89
C LYS A 104 11.07 -8.28 3.85
N GLU A 105 12.27 -8.74 4.18
CA GLU A 105 13.12 -9.56 3.31
C GLU A 105 12.39 -10.82 2.81
N SER A 106 11.83 -11.62 3.72
CA SER A 106 11.03 -12.80 3.36
C SER A 106 9.77 -12.45 2.53
N CYS A 107 9.18 -11.27 2.75
CA CYS A 107 8.08 -10.81 1.90
C CYS A 107 8.57 -10.49 0.48
N PHE A 108 9.72 -9.82 0.34
CA PHE A 108 10.32 -9.50 -0.96
C PHE A 108 10.65 -10.76 -1.75
N GLU A 109 11.23 -11.80 -1.11
CA GLU A 109 11.46 -13.10 -1.76
C GLU A 109 10.17 -13.71 -2.32
N ARG A 110 9.08 -13.69 -1.54
CA ARG A 110 7.78 -14.21 -2.00
C ARG A 110 7.19 -13.39 -3.14
N ILE A 111 7.42 -12.09 -3.15
CA ILE A 111 7.03 -11.20 -4.25
C ILE A 111 7.83 -11.54 -5.51
N VAL A 112 9.15 -11.73 -5.39
CA VAL A 112 10.01 -12.16 -6.51
C VAL A 112 9.59 -13.52 -7.06
N GLN A 113 9.27 -14.47 -6.18
CA GLN A 113 8.76 -15.78 -6.60
C GLN A 113 7.44 -15.69 -7.37
N ARG A 114 6.56 -14.75 -7.00
CA ARG A 114 5.25 -14.57 -7.64
C ARG A 114 5.34 -13.85 -8.99
N PHE A 115 6.12 -12.78 -9.08
CA PHE A 115 6.16 -11.92 -10.28
C PHE A 115 7.33 -12.25 -11.23
N GLY A 116 8.30 -13.07 -10.79
CA GLY A 116 9.42 -13.53 -11.60
C GLY A 116 10.59 -12.56 -11.64
N ARG A 117 11.71 -12.95 -12.27
CA ARG A 117 12.94 -12.14 -12.31
C ARG A 117 13.05 -11.21 -13.52
N LYS A 118 12.12 -11.29 -14.46
CA LYS A 118 12.08 -10.46 -15.68
C LYS A 118 11.22 -9.20 -15.49
N VAL A 119 11.26 -8.62 -14.29
CA VAL A 119 10.59 -7.37 -13.92
C VAL A 119 11.54 -6.51 -13.11
N VAL A 120 11.33 -5.20 -13.15
CA VAL A 120 12.09 -4.25 -12.32
C VAL A 120 11.33 -4.05 -11.02
N TYR A 121 12.00 -4.28 -9.90
CA TYR A 121 11.46 -4.03 -8.56
C TYR A 121 12.01 -2.71 -8.03
N VAL A 122 11.13 -1.76 -7.72
CA VAL A 122 11.50 -0.53 -7.04
C VAL A 122 10.90 -0.57 -5.64
N VAL A 123 11.76 -0.53 -4.62
CA VAL A 123 11.33 -0.52 -3.22
C VAL A 123 11.22 0.93 -2.77
N ILE A 124 10.08 1.30 -2.19
CA ILE A 124 9.80 2.66 -1.73
C ILE A 124 9.47 2.60 -0.24
N GLY A 125 10.13 3.43 0.57
CA GLY A 125 9.88 3.48 2.01
C GLY A 125 10.78 4.46 2.75
N ASP A 126 10.52 4.60 4.05
CA ASP A 126 11.23 5.51 4.95
C ASP A 126 12.18 4.77 5.91
N GLY A 127 11.94 3.47 6.13
CA GLY A 127 12.65 2.67 7.12
C GLY A 127 13.92 1.99 6.63
N VAL A 128 14.81 1.70 7.58
CA VAL A 128 16.07 0.97 7.35
C VAL A 128 15.83 -0.50 6.98
N GLU A 129 14.73 -1.12 7.45
CA GLU A 129 14.43 -2.54 7.22
C GLU A 129 14.21 -2.82 5.72
N GLU A 130 13.36 -2.02 5.05
CA GLU A 130 13.08 -2.13 3.63
C GLU A 130 14.28 -1.77 2.77
N GLU A 131 15.09 -0.80 3.18
CA GLU A 131 16.30 -0.41 2.46
C GLU A 131 17.36 -1.51 2.48
N GLN A 132 17.60 -2.11 3.65
CA GLN A 132 18.53 -3.24 3.79
C GLN A 132 18.04 -4.46 3.00
N ALA A 133 16.74 -4.77 3.07
CA ALA A 133 16.16 -5.86 2.28
C ALA A 133 16.26 -5.59 0.76
N ALA A 134 15.98 -4.37 0.31
CA ALA A 134 16.14 -3.97 -1.09
C ALA A 134 17.57 -4.17 -1.58
N LYS A 135 18.56 -3.72 -0.78
CA LYS A 135 19.99 -3.86 -1.08
C LYS A 135 20.40 -5.33 -1.25
N LYS A 136 19.93 -6.23 -0.37
CA LYS A 136 20.23 -7.67 -0.46
C LYS A 136 19.70 -8.31 -1.74
N HIS A 137 18.56 -7.83 -2.26
CA HIS A 137 17.96 -8.31 -3.49
C HIS A 137 18.38 -7.51 -4.74
N ALA A 138 19.33 -6.58 -4.62
CA ALA A 138 19.75 -5.66 -5.68
C ALA A 138 18.56 -4.90 -6.32
N MET A 139 17.56 -4.55 -5.51
CA MET A 139 16.41 -3.74 -5.93
C MET A 139 16.72 -2.27 -5.69
N PRO A 140 16.51 -1.37 -6.68
CA PRO A 140 16.52 0.07 -6.46
C PRO A 140 15.65 0.47 -5.27
N PHE A 141 16.15 1.38 -4.43
CA PHE A 141 15.45 1.90 -3.26
C PHE A 141 15.20 3.40 -3.40
N TRP A 142 13.94 3.81 -3.32
CA TRP A 142 13.54 5.21 -3.26
C TRP A 142 13.16 5.56 -1.83
N ARG A 143 14.04 6.30 -1.14
CA ARG A 143 13.78 6.73 0.23
C ARG A 143 12.74 7.86 0.23
N VAL A 144 11.77 7.79 1.14
CA VAL A 144 10.80 8.87 1.39
C VAL A 144 10.99 9.36 2.82
N SER A 145 11.56 10.55 2.98
CA SER A 145 11.75 11.19 4.29
C SER A 145 10.89 12.45 4.44
N SER A 146 10.34 12.96 3.34
CA SER A 146 9.66 14.26 3.27
C SER A 146 8.67 14.33 2.10
N HIS A 147 7.84 15.38 2.05
CA HIS A 147 6.92 15.64 0.94
C HIS A 147 7.65 15.81 -0.40
N SER A 148 8.85 16.40 -0.39
CA SER A 148 9.65 16.58 -1.61
C SER A 148 10.04 15.27 -2.27
N ASP A 149 10.28 14.22 -1.49
CA ASP A 149 10.63 12.91 -2.02
C ASP A 149 9.44 12.24 -2.73
N LEU A 150 8.21 12.46 -2.23
CA LEU A 150 6.99 12.02 -2.90
C LEU A 150 6.72 12.81 -4.19
N MET A 151 7.01 14.12 -4.19
CA MET A 151 6.89 14.95 -5.39
C MET A 151 7.91 14.53 -6.45
N ALA A 152 9.15 14.27 -6.05
CA ALA A 152 10.20 13.78 -6.95
C ALA A 152 9.85 12.38 -7.51
N LEU A 153 9.29 11.49 -6.68
CA LEU A 153 8.81 10.17 -7.13
C LEU A 153 7.72 10.32 -8.20
N HIS A 154 6.72 11.16 -7.93
CA HIS A 154 5.65 11.43 -8.87
C HIS A 154 6.18 11.97 -10.20
N HIS A 155 7.11 12.94 -10.14
CA HIS A 155 7.71 13.52 -11.32
C HIS A 155 8.54 12.51 -12.13
N ALA A 156 9.34 11.67 -11.46
CA ALA A 156 10.10 10.61 -12.11
C ALA A 156 9.18 9.58 -12.78
N LEU A 157 8.04 9.25 -12.15
CA LEU A 157 7.00 8.45 -12.77
C LEU A 157 6.47 9.16 -14.02
N GLU A 158 6.01 10.42 -13.95
CA GLU A 158 5.48 11.15 -15.11
C GLU A 158 6.42 11.16 -16.32
N LEU A 159 7.74 11.25 -16.09
CA LEU A 159 8.77 11.24 -17.13
C LEU A 159 9.22 9.85 -17.58
N GLU A 160 8.61 8.78 -17.05
CA GLU A 160 8.95 7.38 -17.34
C GLU A 160 10.40 7.00 -16.97
N TYR A 161 10.97 7.69 -15.99
CA TYR A 161 12.25 7.30 -15.38
C TYR A 161 12.10 6.12 -14.42
N LEU A 162 10.86 5.80 -14.03
CA LEU A 162 10.44 4.67 -13.19
C LEU A 162 9.19 3.98 -13.76
#